data_AF-A0A7Y5YM98-F1
#
_entry.id   AF-A0A7Y5YM98-F1
#
_cell.length_a   1.000
_cell.length_b   1.000
_cell.length_c   1.000
_cell.angle_alpha   90.00
_cell.angle_beta   90.00
_cell.angle_gamma   90.00
#
_symmetry.space_group_name_H-M   'P 1'
#
loop_
_entity.id
_entity.type
_entity.pdbx_description
1 polymer ?
#
loop_
_entity_poly.entity_id
_entity_poly.type
_entity_poly.pdbx_seq_one_letter_code
_entity_poly.pdbx_strand_id
1 'polypeptide(L)'
;MIAPATGMKPGERYVVDSVERAHHFPGFFLDGKYYLGPELQTAVGWLEGQQFFYDQLDPTGEPVFPGRIAGIVEDLTLTLGDGARLELSPEPFRARVDIALARIDARPLQTFAQRPSPLLVAAAALLVGGCLLLINRIGGRNRQR
;
A
#
# COMPACT_ATOMS: atom_id res chain seq x y z
N MET A 1 29.23 -14.20 -9.04
CA MET A 1 28.61 -15.31 -9.80
C MET A 1 27.86 -16.15 -8.80
N ILE A 2 26.59 -16.48 -9.06
CA ILE A 2 25.84 -17.34 -8.14
C ILE A 2 26.44 -18.75 -8.15
N ALA A 3 26.61 -19.34 -6.97
CA ALA A 3 27.13 -20.70 -6.88
C ALA A 3 26.04 -21.70 -7.30
N PRO A 4 26.36 -22.73 -8.11
CA PRO A 4 25.38 -23.73 -8.54
C PRO A 4 24.69 -24.44 -7.36
N ALA A 5 25.40 -24.63 -6.25
CA ALA A 5 24.87 -25.26 -5.03
C ALA A 5 23.70 -24.50 -4.39
N THR A 6 23.52 -23.21 -4.70
CA THR A 6 22.35 -22.45 -4.20
C THR A 6 21.03 -22.91 -4.83
N GLY A 7 21.07 -23.64 -5.95
CA GLY A 7 19.89 -24.03 -6.73
C GLY A 7 19.28 -22.91 -7.56
N MET A 8 19.71 -21.66 -7.38
CA MET A 8 19.19 -20.52 -8.13
C MET A 8 19.81 -20.43 -9.53
N LYS A 9 19.02 -19.89 -10.46
CA LYS A 9 19.45 -19.65 -11.85
C LYS A 9 19.71 -18.16 -12.11
N PRO A 10 20.69 -17.83 -12.96
CA PRO A 10 20.92 -16.45 -13.37
C PRO A 10 19.70 -15.88 -14.10
N GLY A 11 19.38 -14.61 -13.83
CA GLY A 11 18.25 -13.89 -14.41
C GLY A 11 16.87 -14.22 -13.81
N GLU A 12 16.79 -15.22 -12.93
CA GLU A 12 15.55 -15.57 -12.22
C GLU A 12 15.50 -14.88 -10.85
N ARG A 13 14.27 -14.59 -10.39
CA ARG A 13 14.03 -14.04 -9.07
C ARG A 13 13.56 -15.12 -8.13
N TYR A 14 14.01 -15.03 -6.88
CA TYR A 14 13.61 -15.95 -5.82
C TYR A 14 13.20 -15.16 -4.58
N VAL A 15 12.04 -15.46 -4.04
CA VAL A 15 11.58 -14.93 -2.74
C VAL A 15 11.86 -15.94 -1.65
N VAL A 16 12.08 -15.45 -0.43
CA VAL A 16 12.19 -16.31 0.74
C VAL A 16 10.80 -16.51 1.30
N ASP A 17 10.35 -17.76 1.38
CA ASP A 17 9.05 -18.09 1.92
C ASP A 17 9.02 -17.82 3.41
N SER A 18 8.01 -17.08 3.82
CA SER A 18 7.87 -16.63 5.21
C SER A 18 7.21 -17.69 6.07
N VAL A 19 7.76 -17.92 7.25
CA VAL A 19 7.19 -18.80 8.28
C VAL A 19 7.03 -18.02 9.59
N GLU A 20 6.01 -18.36 10.38
CA GLU A 20 5.57 -17.56 11.54
C GLU A 20 6.64 -17.30 12.61
N ARG A 21 7.68 -18.12 12.69
CA ARG A 21 8.69 -18.07 13.77
C ARG A 21 10.10 -17.71 13.32
N ALA A 22 10.29 -17.35 12.06
CA ALA A 22 11.59 -16.97 11.54
C ALA A 22 11.61 -15.50 11.12
N HIS A 23 12.81 -14.98 10.86
CA HIS A 23 12.96 -13.63 10.32
C HIS A 23 12.22 -13.51 8.98
N HIS A 24 11.44 -12.44 8.82
CA HIS A 24 10.72 -12.16 7.59
C HIS A 24 11.61 -11.41 6.60
N PHE A 25 11.72 -11.96 5.39
CA PHE A 25 12.53 -11.44 4.31
C PHE A 25 11.61 -10.87 3.21
N PRO A 26 11.31 -9.55 3.22
CA PRO A 26 10.27 -8.97 2.36
C PRO A 26 10.67 -8.82 0.88
N GLY A 27 11.94 -9.06 0.57
CA GLY A 27 12.54 -8.86 -0.74
C GLY A 27 12.73 -10.14 -1.55
N PHE A 28 13.55 -10.03 -2.59
CA PHE A 28 13.88 -11.12 -3.51
C PHE A 28 15.37 -11.13 -3.85
N PHE A 29 15.88 -12.33 -4.16
CA PHE A 29 17.16 -12.53 -4.82
C PHE A 29 17.02 -12.33 -6.33
N LEU A 30 18.01 -11.69 -6.95
CA LEU A 30 18.22 -11.62 -8.39
C LEU A 30 19.72 -11.57 -8.66
N ASP A 31 20.23 -12.52 -9.44
CA ASP A 31 21.66 -12.61 -9.81
C ASP A 31 22.62 -12.56 -8.62
N GLY A 32 22.21 -13.15 -7.50
CA GLY A 32 22.99 -13.22 -6.27
C GLY A 32 22.97 -11.95 -5.42
N LYS A 33 22.16 -10.97 -5.78
CA LYS A 33 21.90 -9.77 -4.97
C LYS A 33 20.50 -9.86 -4.38
N TYR A 34 20.32 -9.31 -3.19
CA TYR A 34 19.04 -9.26 -2.50
C TYR A 34 18.50 -7.84 -2.45
N TYR A 35 17.27 -7.66 -2.92
CA TYR A 35 16.59 -6.38 -3.06
C TYR A 35 15.30 -6.39 -2.24
N LEU A 36 15.00 -5.32 -1.50
CA LEU A 36 13.76 -5.25 -0.69
C LEU A 36 12.50 -4.99 -1.53
N GLY A 37 12.65 -4.61 -2.79
CA GLY A 37 11.54 -4.31 -3.69
C GLY A 37 12.04 -3.99 -5.10
N PRO A 38 11.20 -4.16 -6.13
CA PRO A 38 11.59 -3.94 -7.52
C PRO A 38 11.90 -2.46 -7.83
N GLU A 39 11.40 -1.54 -7.02
CA GLU A 39 11.65 -0.11 -7.14
C GLU A 39 13.02 0.29 -6.57
N LEU A 40 13.58 -0.55 -5.71
CA LEU A 40 14.81 -0.26 -4.98
C LEU A 40 16.01 -0.68 -5.83
N GLN A 41 16.75 0.32 -6.30
CA GLN A 41 17.96 0.12 -7.10
C GLN A 41 19.20 -0.24 -6.25
N THR A 42 19.04 -0.30 -4.92
CA THR A 42 20.12 -0.63 -3.98
C THR A 42 19.87 -2.02 -3.42
N ALA A 43 20.81 -2.93 -3.70
CA ALA A 43 20.83 -4.23 -3.04
C ALA A 43 21.22 -4.05 -1.57
N VAL A 44 20.50 -4.72 -0.67
CA VAL A 44 20.76 -4.71 0.77
C VAL A 44 21.32 -6.04 1.27
N GLY A 45 21.68 -6.93 0.35
CA GLY A 45 22.30 -8.20 0.63
C GLY A 45 22.84 -8.84 -0.64
N TRP A 46 23.68 -9.85 -0.48
CA TRP A 46 24.29 -10.57 -1.59
C TRP A 46 24.74 -11.95 -1.16
N LEU A 47 25.00 -12.80 -2.16
CA LEU A 47 25.57 -14.12 -1.96
C LEU A 47 27.05 -14.12 -2.30
N GLU A 48 27.85 -14.63 -1.36
CA GLU A 48 29.23 -15.01 -1.58
C GLU A 48 29.36 -16.53 -1.49
N GLY A 49 29.41 -17.19 -2.66
CA GLY A 49 29.23 -18.63 -2.73
C GLY A 49 27.80 -19.01 -2.30
N GLN A 50 27.69 -19.61 -1.12
CA GLN A 50 26.41 -19.98 -0.48
C GLN A 50 26.07 -19.09 0.72
N GLN A 51 26.98 -18.26 1.19
CA GLN A 51 26.73 -17.38 2.34
C GLN A 51 25.89 -16.20 1.91
N PHE A 52 24.78 -15.99 2.61
CA PHE A 52 23.90 -14.85 2.43
C PHE A 52 24.26 -13.73 3.40
N PHE A 53 24.80 -12.65 2.84
CA PHE A 53 25.04 -11.41 3.55
C PHE A 53 23.82 -10.50 3.48
N TYR A 54 23.42 -9.91 4.61
CA TYR A 54 22.26 -9.04 4.77
C TYR A 54 22.62 -7.81 5.61
N ASP A 55 22.62 -6.66 4.95
CA ASP A 55 23.14 -5.38 5.46
C ASP A 55 22.08 -4.48 6.11
N GLN A 56 20.84 -4.96 6.23
CA GLN A 56 19.80 -4.23 6.93
C GLN A 56 20.16 -4.01 8.39
N LEU A 57 19.83 -2.81 8.86
CA LEU A 57 20.00 -2.39 10.23
C LEU A 57 18.63 -2.37 10.91
N ASP A 58 18.62 -2.65 12.20
CA ASP A 58 17.45 -2.48 13.04
C ASP A 58 17.19 -0.99 13.36
N PRO A 59 16.09 -0.65 14.05
CA PRO A 59 15.79 0.74 14.42
C PRO A 59 16.83 1.40 15.34
N THR A 60 17.71 0.63 15.98
CA THR A 60 18.81 1.14 16.81
C THR A 60 20.08 1.40 16.00
N GLY A 61 20.12 0.98 14.74
CA GLY A 61 21.26 1.11 13.83
C GLY A 61 22.21 -0.09 13.86
N GLU A 62 21.87 -1.14 14.60
CA GLU A 62 22.67 -2.37 14.67
C GLU A 62 22.31 -3.33 13.53
N PRO A 63 23.25 -4.13 13.01
CA PRO A 63 22.95 -5.15 12.02
C PRO A 63 21.90 -6.14 12.51
N VAL A 64 20.93 -6.46 11.65
CA VAL A 64 19.88 -7.45 11.96
C VAL A 64 20.48 -8.83 12.28
N PHE A 65 21.58 -9.18 11.61
CA PHE A 65 22.31 -10.44 11.85
C PHE A 65 23.76 -10.16 12.27
N PRO A 66 24.31 -10.92 13.24
CA PRO A 66 25.72 -10.83 13.61
C PRO A 66 26.65 -11.02 12.42
N GLY A 67 27.64 -10.13 12.27
CA GLY A 67 28.56 -10.18 11.13
C GLY A 67 27.91 -9.95 9.77
N ARG A 68 26.64 -9.49 9.74
CA ARG A 68 25.82 -9.31 8.53
C ARG A 68 25.56 -10.61 7.77
N ILE A 69 25.72 -11.77 8.41
CA ILE A 69 25.49 -13.08 7.78
C ILE A 69 24.13 -13.60 8.23
N ALA A 70 23.16 -13.61 7.33
CA ALA A 70 21.83 -14.14 7.59
C ALA A 70 21.84 -15.68 7.65
N GLY A 71 22.61 -16.33 6.78
CA GLY A 71 22.65 -17.79 6.73
C GLY A 71 23.34 -18.35 5.49
N ILE A 72 23.04 -19.62 5.21
CA ILE A 72 23.55 -20.37 4.06
C ILE A 72 22.39 -20.75 3.14
N VAL A 73 22.55 -20.50 1.84
CA VAL A 73 21.61 -20.92 0.80
C VAL A 73 22.17 -22.14 0.07
N GLU A 74 21.44 -23.24 0.15
CA GLU A 74 21.74 -24.51 -0.54
C GLU A 74 20.43 -25.11 -1.05
N ASP A 75 20.40 -25.60 -2.29
CA ASP A 75 19.24 -26.26 -2.90
C ASP A 75 17.91 -25.51 -2.68
N LEU A 76 17.90 -24.19 -2.96
CA LEU A 76 16.76 -23.30 -2.75
C LEU A 76 16.24 -23.30 -1.29
N THR A 77 17.11 -23.54 -0.32
CA THR A 77 16.80 -23.45 1.11
C THR A 77 17.79 -22.51 1.80
N LEU A 78 17.29 -21.48 2.47
CA LEU A 78 18.05 -20.63 3.37
C LEU A 78 18.01 -21.23 4.78
N THR A 79 19.16 -21.67 5.27
CA THR A 79 19.36 -22.08 6.67
C THR A 79 19.96 -20.91 7.45
N LEU A 80 19.20 -20.37 8.40
CA LEU A 80 19.61 -19.26 9.25
C LEU A 80 20.57 -19.72 10.36
N GLY A 81 21.27 -18.77 10.99
CA GLY A 81 22.21 -19.07 12.08
C GLY A 81 21.60 -19.72 13.32
N ASP A 82 20.29 -19.60 13.52
CA ASP A 82 19.52 -20.29 14.57
C ASP A 82 19.03 -21.69 14.17
N GLY A 83 19.33 -22.13 12.94
CA GLY A 83 18.91 -23.41 12.39
C GLY A 83 17.55 -23.40 11.71
N ALA A 84 16.82 -22.28 11.68
CA ALA A 84 15.57 -22.16 10.93
C ALA A 84 15.84 -22.35 9.43
N ARG A 85 14.93 -23.07 8.75
CA ARG A 85 15.01 -23.35 7.31
C ARG A 85 13.86 -22.69 6.59
N LEU A 86 14.18 -21.88 5.59
CA LEU A 86 13.24 -21.13 4.78
C LEU A 86 13.41 -21.54 3.32
N GLU A 87 12.33 -21.93 2.66
CA GLU A 87 12.37 -22.28 1.24
C GLU A 87 12.48 -21.01 0.37
N LEU A 88 13.16 -21.13 -0.77
CA LEU A 88 13.23 -20.10 -1.78
C LEU A 88 12.36 -20.51 -2.96
N SER A 89 11.34 -19.71 -3.23
CA SER A 89 10.41 -19.95 -4.33
C SER A 89 10.72 -19.04 -5.51
N PRO A 90 10.79 -19.55 -6.76
CA PRO A 90 10.96 -18.71 -7.93
C PRO A 90 9.72 -17.83 -8.12
N GLU A 91 9.92 -16.52 -8.19
CA GLU A 91 8.84 -15.55 -8.43
C GLU A 91 9.03 -14.87 -9.79
N PRO A 92 8.14 -15.09 -10.78
CA PRO A 92 8.24 -14.36 -12.02
C PRO A 92 8.02 -12.86 -11.76
N PHE A 93 8.86 -12.01 -12.36
CA PHE A 93 8.67 -10.56 -12.27
C PHE A 93 7.32 -10.19 -12.87
N ARG A 94 6.36 -9.87 -12.01
CA ARG A 94 5.14 -9.18 -12.39
C ARG A 94 5.39 -7.72 -12.15
N ALA A 95 5.68 -6.99 -13.23
CA ALA A 95 5.58 -5.54 -13.18
C ALA A 95 4.21 -5.22 -12.59
N ARG A 96 4.19 -4.57 -11.42
CA ARG A 96 2.98 -4.01 -10.86
C ARG A 96 2.64 -2.81 -11.75
N VAL A 97 2.13 -3.10 -12.96
CA VAL A 97 1.46 -2.13 -13.81
C VAL A 97 0.34 -1.63 -12.94
N ASP A 98 0.50 -0.40 -12.46
CA ASP A 98 -0.42 0.37 -11.65
C ASP A 98 -1.36 -0.51 -10.81
N ILE A 99 -1.21 -0.47 -9.49
CA ILE A 99 -2.44 -0.47 -8.69
C ILE A 99 -3.19 0.79 -9.16
N ALA A 100 -3.95 0.65 -10.24
CA ALA A 100 -5.15 1.41 -10.42
C ALA A 100 -5.81 1.36 -9.05
N LEU A 101 -6.10 2.54 -8.53
CA LEU A 101 -6.98 2.81 -7.40
C LEU A 101 -8.35 2.07 -7.44
N ALA A 102 -8.53 1.02 -8.24
CA ALA A 102 -9.54 0.00 -8.07
C ALA A 102 -9.06 -0.92 -6.93
N ARG A 103 -9.51 -0.80 -5.70
CA ARG A 103 -10.85 -0.44 -5.27
C ARG A 103 -10.71 -0.12 -3.78
N ILE A 104 -10.34 1.12 -3.46
CA ILE A 104 -11.16 1.72 -2.41
C ILE A 104 -12.52 1.72 -3.08
N ASP A 105 -13.40 0.83 -2.64
CA ASP A 105 -14.81 1.11 -2.73
C ASP A 105 -14.96 2.46 -2.01
N ALA A 106 -14.70 3.53 -2.78
CA ALA A 106 -15.54 4.68 -2.72
C ALA A 106 -16.91 4.06 -2.94
N ARG A 107 -17.55 3.64 -1.82
CA ARG A 107 -18.93 3.99 -1.59
C ARG A 107 -19.05 5.33 -2.30
N PRO A 108 -19.81 5.42 -3.40
CA PRO A 108 -20.01 6.73 -3.99
C PRO A 108 -20.37 7.58 -2.79
N LEU A 109 -19.55 8.60 -2.49
CA LEU A 109 -19.92 9.56 -1.49
C LEU A 109 -21.35 9.84 -1.89
N GLN A 110 -22.29 9.46 -1.01
CA GLN A 110 -23.65 9.84 -1.21
C GLN A 110 -23.53 11.33 -1.09
N THR A 111 -23.31 11.98 -2.24
CA THR A 111 -23.68 13.34 -2.47
C THR A 111 -25.10 13.29 -1.99
N PHE A 112 -25.30 13.81 -0.78
CA PHE A 112 -26.60 14.18 -0.32
C PHE A 112 -27.05 15.15 -1.40
N ALA A 113 -27.68 14.62 -2.44
CA ALA A 113 -28.61 15.34 -3.25
C ALA A 113 -29.63 15.76 -2.20
N GLN A 114 -29.40 16.95 -1.65
CA GLN A 114 -30.39 17.72 -0.94
C GLN A 114 -31.55 17.79 -1.93
N ARG A 115 -32.43 16.80 -1.86
CA ARG A 115 -33.79 16.96 -2.35
C ARG A 115 -34.33 18.02 -1.42
N PRO A 116 -34.58 19.25 -1.90
CA PRO A 116 -35.24 20.24 -1.07
C PRO A 116 -36.57 19.62 -0.67
N SER A 117 -36.75 19.37 0.62
CA SER A 117 -38.00 18.88 1.16
C SER A 117 -39.09 19.90 0.77
N PRO A 118 -40.18 19.47 0.10
CA PRO A 118 -41.19 20.40 -0.43
C PRO A 118 -41.89 21.21 0.68
N LEU A 119 -41.79 20.76 1.93
CA LEU A 119 -42.26 21.49 3.11
C LEU A 119 -41.45 22.77 3.39
N LEU A 120 -40.15 22.82 3.07
CA LEU A 120 -39.33 24.03 3.23
C LEU A 120 -39.63 25.08 2.15
N VAL A 121 -39.97 24.64 0.93
CA VAL A 121 -40.34 25.57 -0.16
C VAL A 121 -41.70 26.23 0.12
N ALA A 122 -42.65 25.49 0.71
CA ALA A 122 -43.95 26.05 1.11
C ALA A 122 -43.82 27.12 2.21
N ALA A 123 -42.88 26.97 3.15
CA ALA A 123 -42.65 27.95 4.21
C ALA A 123 -42.06 29.29 3.70
N ALA A 124 -41.16 29.25 2.71
CA ALA A 124 -40.57 30.45 2.13
C ALA A 124 -41.55 31.26 1.26
N ALA A 125 -42.44 30.58 0.53
CA ALA A 125 -43.44 31.24 -0.32
C ALA A 125 -44.49 32.01 0.50
N LEU A 126 -44.88 31.49 1.68
CA LEU A 126 -45.81 32.18 2.59
C LEU A 126 -45.21 33.45 3.20
N LEU A 127 -43.91 33.48 3.49
CA LEU A 127 -43.23 34.65 4.05
C LEU A 127 -43.08 35.78 3.02
N VAL A 128 -42.76 35.47 1.76
CA VAL A 128 -42.63 36.49 0.69
C VAL A 128 -44.00 36.99 0.23
N GLY A 129 -45.00 36.11 0.09
CA GLY A 129 -46.36 36.48 -0.26
C GLY A 129 -47.07 37.32 0.81
N GLY A 130 -46.84 37.01 2.10
CA GLY A 130 -47.39 37.77 3.23
C GLY A 130 -46.84 39.20 3.33
N CYS A 131 -45.53 39.38 3.11
CA CYS A 131 -44.90 40.70 3.13
C CYS A 131 -45.40 41.62 1.99
N LEU A 132 -45.60 41.10 0.78
CA LEU A 132 -46.09 41.90 -0.35
C LEU A 132 -47.57 42.29 -0.21
N LEU A 133 -48.40 41.43 0.39
CA LEU A 133 -49.83 41.73 0.62
C LEU A 133 -50.04 42.80 1.70
N LEU A 134 -49.16 42.86 2.71
CA LEU A 134 -49.18 43.93 3.73
C LEU A 134 -48.77 45.29 3.14
N ILE A 135 -47.77 45.33 2.27
CA ILE A 135 -47.33 46.58 1.62
C ILE A 135 -48.42 47.11 0.67
N ASN A 136 -49.08 46.25 -0.09
CA ASN A 136 -50.12 46.68 -1.04
C ASN A 136 -51.40 47.17 -0.33
N ARG A 137 -51.71 46.68 0.88
CA ARG A 137 -52.88 47.15 1.65
C ARG A 137 -52.66 48.54 2.28
N ILE A 138 -51.41 48.95 2.52
CA ILE A 138 -51.08 50.29 3.02
C ILE A 138 -51.19 51.35 1.91
N GLY A 139 -50.86 50.99 0.66
CA GLY A 139 -51.00 51.88 -0.49
C GLY A 139 -52.44 52.11 -0.98
N GLY A 140 -53.34 51.15 -0.77
CA GLY A 140 -54.73 51.23 -1.24
C GLY A 140 -55.67 52.13 -0.43
N ARG A 141 -55.28 52.53 0.79
CA ARG A 141 -56.14 53.38 1.66
C ARG A 141 -56.01 54.89 1.41
N ASN A 142 -55.07 55.32 0.56
CA ASN A 142 -54.79 56.75 0.33
C ASN A 142 -55.23 57.28 -1.05
N ARG A 143 -56.15 56.58 -1.74
CA ARG A 143 -56.67 57.02 -3.05
C ARG A 143 -58.20 57.16 -3.11
N GLN A 144 -58.82 57.45 -1.97
CA GLN A 144 -60.23 57.84 -1.86
C GLN A 144 -60.36 58.87 -0.73
N ARG A 145 -59.98 60.13 -1.00
CA ARG A 145 -60.64 61.36 -0.54
C ARG A 145 -60.03 62.57 -1.23
#